data_AF-A0A2A2TPK4-F1
#
_entry.id   AF-A0A2A2TPK4-F1
#
_cell.length_a   1.000
_cell.length_b   1.000
_cell.length_c   1.000
_cell.angle_alpha   90.00
_cell.angle_beta   90.00
_cell.angle_gamma   90.00
#
_symmetry.space_group_name_H-M   'P 1'
#
loop_
_entity.id
_entity.type
_entity.pdbx_description
1 polymer ?
#
loop_
_entity_poly.entity_id
_entity_poly.type
_entity_poly.pdbx_seq_one_letter_code
_entity_poly.pdbx_strand_id
1 'polypeptide(L)'
;MKAFFPILFSLLNFALVGCYSQYTPARQQRDVANLSKTFNVLENLQVRDYRNQDWCKNIAYKGGKFSNNNKQSTCNLFEGQAKGFDSQSDRDFQTVNRAITDANIQIHYMSADYDRTGKLTQAEFNLAQCPCAYVYSPAYKELAPNQGKEMEYTAINQDWYFLMSDWN
;
A
#
# COMPACT_ATOMS: atom_id res chain seq x y z
N MET A 1 -23.95 23.05 -41.73
CA MET A 1 -23.94 21.67 -41.20
C MET A 1 -22.81 21.54 -40.20
N LYS A 2 -23.16 21.35 -38.91
CA LYS A 2 -22.20 21.06 -37.83
C LYS A 2 -22.10 19.54 -37.72
N ALA A 3 -20.89 18.99 -37.83
CA ALA A 3 -20.61 17.63 -37.38
C ALA A 3 -19.46 17.70 -36.37
N PHE A 4 -19.82 17.42 -35.12
CA PHE A 4 -18.97 17.40 -33.94
C PHE A 4 -18.19 16.07 -33.90
N PHE A 5 -16.91 16.15 -33.54
CA PHE A 5 -16.01 15.01 -33.29
C PHE A 5 -16.52 14.10 -32.15
N PRO A 6 -16.52 12.76 -32.31
CA PRO A 6 -16.52 11.84 -31.19
C PRO A 6 -15.19 11.06 -31.19
N ILE A 7 -14.09 11.70 -30.81
CA ILE A 7 -12.81 11.02 -30.56
C ILE A 7 -12.28 11.51 -29.21
N LEU A 8 -13.05 11.31 -28.14
CA LEU A 8 -12.56 11.58 -26.78
C LEU A 8 -13.00 10.55 -25.74
N PHE A 9 -13.66 9.46 -26.13
CA PHE A 9 -14.13 8.41 -25.21
C PHE A 9 -13.27 7.13 -25.22
N SER A 10 -12.32 6.98 -26.15
CA SER A 10 -11.54 5.74 -26.29
C SER A 10 -10.19 5.73 -25.58
N LEU A 11 -9.70 6.84 -25.01
CA LEU A 11 -8.40 6.86 -24.33
C LEU A 11 -8.47 6.50 -22.84
N LEU A 12 -9.64 6.60 -22.20
CA LEU A 12 -9.79 6.28 -20.77
C LEU A 12 -9.80 4.76 -20.48
N ASN A 13 -10.34 3.94 -21.39
CA ASN A 13 -10.38 2.48 -21.21
C ASN A 13 -9.02 1.79 -21.40
N PHE A 14 -8.05 2.40 -22.10
CA PHE A 14 -6.74 1.77 -22.29
C PHE A 14 -5.81 1.88 -21.08
N ALA A 15 -5.96 2.91 -20.25
CA ALA A 15 -5.08 3.11 -19.09
C ALA A 15 -5.31 2.08 -17.97
N LEU A 16 -6.56 1.71 -17.72
CA LEU A 16 -6.93 0.71 -16.71
C LEU A 16 -6.57 -0.72 -17.17
N VAL A 17 -6.81 -1.07 -18.44
CA VAL A 17 -6.43 -2.37 -19.02
C VAL A 17 -4.91 -2.55 -19.05
N GLY A 18 -4.16 -1.48 -19.33
CA GLY A 18 -2.70 -1.50 -19.29
C GLY A 18 -2.15 -1.81 -17.89
N CYS A 19 -2.76 -1.26 -16.85
CA CYS A 19 -2.34 -1.50 -15.47
C CYS A 19 -2.64 -2.92 -14.98
N TYR A 20 -3.71 -3.57 -15.43
CA TYR A 20 -4.02 -4.94 -15.02
C TYR A 20 -3.13 -5.98 -15.71
N SER A 21 -2.89 -5.79 -17.02
CA SER A 21 -2.13 -6.75 -17.84
C SER A 21 -0.71 -7.04 -17.32
N GLN A 22 -0.13 -6.09 -16.60
CA GLN A 22 1.20 -6.22 -16.01
C GLN A 22 1.23 -7.10 -14.75
N TYR A 23 0.11 -7.36 -14.06
CA TYR A 23 0.04 -8.16 -12.83
C TYR A 23 -0.52 -9.55 -13.07
N THR A 24 0.17 -10.33 -13.90
CA THR A 24 -0.17 -11.74 -14.13
C THR A 24 -0.17 -12.55 -12.82
N PRO A 25 -0.92 -13.67 -12.74
CA PRO A 25 -0.93 -14.52 -11.55
C PRO A 25 0.47 -14.95 -11.09
N ALA A 26 1.38 -15.28 -12.03
CA ALA A 26 2.76 -15.65 -11.71
C ALA A 26 3.56 -14.50 -11.08
N ARG A 27 3.35 -13.27 -11.55
CA ARG A 27 3.93 -12.07 -10.93
C ARG A 27 3.36 -11.86 -9.53
N GLN A 28 2.04 -11.90 -9.37
CA GLN A 28 1.39 -11.71 -8.08
C GLN A 28 1.90 -12.71 -7.03
N GLN A 29 2.05 -14.00 -7.38
CA GLN A 29 2.62 -15.02 -6.48
C GLN A 29 4.05 -14.68 -6.05
N ARG A 30 4.91 -14.30 -7.00
CA ARG A 30 6.29 -13.90 -6.69
C ARG A 30 6.32 -12.66 -5.80
N ASP A 31 5.48 -11.68 -6.11
CA ASP A 31 5.45 -10.39 -5.43
C ASP A 31 4.99 -10.59 -3.96
N VAL A 32 3.95 -11.39 -3.69
CA VAL A 32 3.51 -11.68 -2.31
C VAL A 32 4.51 -12.57 -1.54
N ALA A 33 5.20 -13.48 -2.22
CA ALA A 33 6.29 -14.27 -1.61
C ALA A 33 7.47 -13.37 -1.18
N ASN A 34 7.74 -12.31 -1.94
CA ASN A 34 8.75 -11.32 -1.58
C ASN A 34 8.27 -10.39 -0.45
N LEU A 35 7.03 -9.90 -0.51
CA LEU A 35 6.46 -9.06 0.55
C LEU A 35 6.38 -9.79 1.89
N SER A 36 6.09 -11.09 1.88
CA SER A 36 6.04 -11.90 3.11
C SER A 36 7.37 -11.90 3.88
N LYS A 37 8.51 -11.67 3.20
CA LYS A 37 9.83 -11.56 3.85
C LYS A 37 9.94 -10.32 4.74
N THR A 38 9.09 -9.32 4.53
CA THR A 38 9.07 -8.09 5.33
C THR A 38 8.46 -8.30 6.72
N PHE A 39 7.64 -9.35 6.90
CA PHE A 39 6.80 -9.53 8.08
C PHE A 39 7.58 -9.52 9.38
N ASN A 40 8.75 -10.17 9.44
CA ASN A 40 9.57 -10.15 10.65
C ASN A 40 9.98 -8.74 11.07
N VAL A 41 10.30 -7.86 10.11
CA VAL A 41 10.65 -6.45 10.40
C VAL A 41 9.41 -5.68 10.85
N LEU A 42 8.28 -5.89 10.17
CA LEU A 42 7.01 -5.24 10.50
C LEU A 42 6.52 -5.63 11.90
N GLU A 43 6.51 -6.92 12.23
CA GLU A 43 6.13 -7.46 13.54
C GLU A 43 7.08 -7.01 14.65
N ASN A 44 8.40 -7.04 14.41
CA ASN A 44 9.38 -6.65 15.43
C ASN A 44 9.27 -5.17 15.82
N LEU A 45 9.01 -4.28 14.84
CA LEU A 45 8.84 -2.85 15.09
C LEU A 45 7.37 -2.46 15.36
N GLN A 46 6.43 -3.37 15.08
CA GLN A 46 4.98 -3.13 15.03
C GLN A 46 4.64 -1.92 14.16
N VAL A 47 5.10 -1.94 12.91
CA VAL A 47 4.88 -0.85 11.93
C VAL A 47 3.41 -0.84 11.52
N ARG A 48 2.68 0.22 11.83
CA ARG A 48 1.28 0.39 11.46
C ARG A 48 1.11 1.15 10.17
N ASP A 49 1.96 2.14 9.93
CA ASP A 49 1.92 2.97 8.73
C ASP A 49 3.34 3.22 8.25
N TYR A 50 3.52 3.20 6.93
CA TYR A 50 4.77 3.54 6.28
C TYR A 50 4.50 4.24 4.96
N ARG A 51 5.31 5.27 4.66
CA ARG A 51 5.32 5.93 3.36
C ARG A 51 6.70 6.45 3.02
N ASN A 52 7.12 6.25 1.77
CA ASN A 52 8.36 6.81 1.26
C ASN A 52 8.17 7.35 -0.16
N GLN A 53 7.97 8.65 -0.27
CA GLN A 53 7.91 9.40 -1.52
C GLN A 53 8.76 10.66 -1.44
N ASP A 54 9.09 11.21 -2.60
CA ASP A 54 9.96 12.39 -2.73
C ASP A 54 9.51 13.57 -1.86
N TRP A 55 8.20 13.78 -1.72
CA TRP A 55 7.63 14.89 -0.95
C TRP A 55 7.10 14.48 0.43
N CYS A 56 7.09 13.18 0.76
CA CYS A 56 6.51 12.67 2.00
C CYS A 56 7.16 11.37 2.47
N LYS A 57 7.72 11.42 3.67
CA LYS A 57 8.19 10.26 4.42
C LYS A 57 7.48 10.23 5.76
N ASN A 58 6.85 9.11 6.08
CA ASN A 58 6.26 8.90 7.39
C ASN A 58 6.43 7.46 7.85
N ILE A 59 6.38 7.26 9.17
CA ILE A 59 6.26 5.96 9.80
C ILE A 59 5.48 6.10 11.10
N ALA A 60 4.52 5.20 11.33
CA ALA A 60 3.90 4.99 12.62
C ALA A 60 4.18 3.58 13.09
N TYR A 61 4.70 3.43 14.29
CA TYR A 61 5.10 2.14 14.86
C TYR A 61 5.09 2.21 16.39
N LYS A 62 5.53 1.15 17.08
CA LYS A 62 5.57 1.12 18.56
C LYS A 62 6.34 2.28 19.18
N GLY A 63 7.38 2.79 18.50
CA GLY A 63 8.20 3.91 18.96
C GLY A 63 7.55 5.30 18.82
N GLY A 64 6.45 5.41 18.09
CA GLY A 64 5.73 6.68 17.88
C GLY A 64 5.36 6.92 16.42
N LYS A 65 5.02 8.19 16.12
CA LYS A 65 4.58 8.66 14.80
C LYS A 65 5.54 9.75 14.33
N PHE A 66 6.17 9.52 13.19
CA PHE A 66 7.22 10.39 12.66
C PHE A 66 6.95 10.74 11.20
N SER A 67 7.25 12.00 10.84
CA SER A 67 7.03 12.52 9.50
C SER A 67 7.98 13.66 9.18
N ASN A 68 8.39 13.76 7.93
CA ASN A 68 9.09 14.95 7.42
C ASN A 68 8.14 16.08 7.01
N ASN A 69 6.82 15.82 6.99
CA ASN A 69 5.81 16.77 6.56
C ASN A 69 4.53 16.62 7.40
N ASN A 70 4.48 17.36 8.50
CA ASN A 70 3.33 17.41 9.42
C ASN A 70 2.24 18.42 9.01
N LYS A 71 2.44 19.17 7.91
CA LYS A 71 1.52 20.21 7.45
C LYS A 71 0.51 19.71 6.43
N GLN A 72 0.83 18.65 5.70
CA GLN A 72 -0.07 18.07 4.71
C GLN A 72 -0.75 16.82 5.26
N SER A 73 -2.08 16.89 5.38
CA SER A 73 -2.92 15.75 5.76
C SER A 73 -2.76 14.57 4.81
N THR A 74 -2.50 14.84 3.53
CA THR A 74 -2.26 13.80 2.51
C THR A 74 -0.93 13.07 2.69
N CYS A 75 0.01 13.58 3.49
CA CYS A 75 1.26 12.89 3.79
C CYS A 75 1.06 11.82 4.88
N ASN A 76 0.36 12.15 5.96
CA ASN A 76 0.25 11.29 7.14
C ASN A 76 -1.01 10.44 7.06
N LEU A 77 -0.85 9.12 7.00
CA LEU A 77 -1.96 8.16 6.89
C LEU A 77 -2.58 7.79 8.25
N PHE A 78 -2.01 8.33 9.32
CA PHE A 78 -2.44 8.11 10.70
C PHE A 78 -3.04 9.38 11.30
N GLU A 79 -3.91 9.18 12.29
CA GLU A 79 -4.44 10.28 13.10
C GLU A 79 -3.39 10.83 14.09
N GLY A 80 -3.57 12.08 14.51
CA GLY A 80 -2.74 12.74 15.52
C GLY A 80 -1.47 13.41 14.97
N GLN A 81 -0.71 14.03 15.87
CA GLN A 81 0.46 14.82 15.49
C GLN A 81 1.71 13.95 15.34
N ALA A 82 2.34 14.00 14.16
CA ALA A 82 3.66 13.42 13.93
C ALA A 82 4.78 14.32 14.48
N LYS A 83 5.83 13.70 15.04
CA LYS A 83 7.10 14.36 15.34
C LYS A 83 8.00 14.37 14.10
N GLY A 84 9.00 15.25 14.08
CA GLY A 84 10.10 15.13 13.13
C GLY A 84 10.96 13.91 13.45
N PHE A 85 11.63 13.35 12.43
CA PHE A 85 12.56 12.23 12.60
C PHE A 85 13.75 12.64 13.49
N ASP A 86 14.04 11.81 14.48
CA ASP A 86 15.27 11.78 15.24
C ASP A 86 16.19 10.64 14.75
N SER A 87 17.38 10.50 15.35
CA SER A 87 18.34 9.48 14.90
C SER A 87 17.84 8.04 15.04
N GLN A 88 16.95 7.73 15.99
CA GLN A 88 16.44 6.37 16.16
C GLN A 88 15.33 6.07 15.16
N SER A 89 14.33 6.97 15.06
CA SER A 89 13.23 6.84 14.12
C SER A 89 13.69 6.85 12.66
N ASP A 90 14.76 7.58 12.32
CA ASP A 90 15.37 7.50 10.99
C ASP A 90 15.98 6.12 10.73
N ARG A 91 16.71 5.53 11.69
CA ARG A 91 17.25 4.16 11.55
C ARG A 91 16.15 3.11 11.42
N ASP A 92 15.08 3.24 12.19
CA ASP A 92 13.94 2.34 12.13
C ASP A 92 13.24 2.47 10.77
N PHE A 93 13.03 3.71 10.29
CA PHE A 93 12.52 3.97 8.94
C PHE A 93 13.39 3.34 7.86
N GLN A 94 14.72 3.50 7.91
CA GLN A 94 15.63 2.90 6.93
C GLN A 94 15.63 1.37 6.99
N THR A 95 15.37 0.78 8.15
CA THR A 95 15.25 -0.67 8.30
C THR A 95 13.99 -1.19 7.61
N VAL A 96 12.85 -0.51 7.82
CA VAL A 96 11.58 -0.83 7.15
C VAL A 96 11.67 -0.58 5.65
N ASN A 97 12.23 0.56 5.23
CA ASN A 97 12.42 0.90 3.82
C ASN A 97 13.28 -0.14 3.10
N ARG A 98 14.39 -0.60 3.70
CA ARG A 98 15.21 -1.67 3.12
C ARG A 98 14.41 -2.97 2.95
N ALA A 99 13.70 -3.41 3.99
CA ALA A 99 12.88 -4.61 3.89
C ALA A 99 11.84 -4.52 2.75
N ILE A 100 11.18 -3.38 2.60
CA ILE A 100 10.20 -3.14 1.54
C ILE A 100 10.84 -3.08 0.16
N THR A 101 11.96 -2.36 0.02
CA THR A 101 12.65 -2.20 -1.26
C THR A 101 13.31 -3.51 -1.74
N ASP A 102 13.78 -4.36 -0.81
CA ASP A 102 14.28 -5.71 -1.10
C ASP A 102 13.21 -6.64 -1.69
N ALA A 103 11.93 -6.34 -1.48
CA ALA A 103 10.85 -7.05 -2.16
C ALA A 103 10.81 -6.79 -3.68
N ASN A 104 11.54 -5.75 -4.15
CA ASN A 104 11.63 -5.29 -5.53
C ASN A 104 10.26 -4.92 -6.12
N ILE A 105 9.42 -4.29 -5.30
CA ILE A 105 8.09 -3.80 -5.66
C ILE A 105 8.02 -2.34 -5.23
N GLN A 106 7.53 -1.46 -6.12
CA GLN A 106 7.38 -0.04 -5.81
C GLN A 106 6.15 0.17 -4.93
N ILE A 107 6.34 0.11 -3.61
CA ILE A 107 5.33 0.42 -2.61
C ILE A 107 5.34 1.91 -2.31
N HIS A 108 4.20 2.56 -2.52
CA HIS A 108 4.00 3.98 -2.21
C HIS A 108 3.74 4.16 -0.72
N TYR A 109 2.81 3.40 -0.17
CA TYR A 109 2.51 3.37 1.25
C TYR A 109 2.00 2.00 1.69
N MET A 110 2.05 1.77 2.99
CA MET A 110 1.57 0.54 3.60
C MET A 110 0.89 0.83 4.92
N SER A 111 -0.17 0.08 5.20
CA SER A 111 -0.81 -0.01 6.51
C SER A 111 -0.80 -1.45 7.01
N ALA A 112 -0.79 -1.63 8.33
CA ALA A 112 -0.76 -2.96 8.95
C ALA A 112 -1.41 -2.99 10.33
N ASP A 113 -2.10 -4.10 10.61
CA ASP A 113 -2.73 -4.41 11.88
C ASP A 113 -2.10 -5.65 12.51
N TYR A 114 -2.11 -5.65 13.85
CA TYR A 114 -1.51 -6.70 14.66
C TYR A 114 -2.47 -7.17 15.74
N ASP A 115 -2.36 -8.43 16.11
CA ASP A 115 -3.04 -8.95 17.29
C ASP A 115 -2.33 -8.52 18.60
N ARG A 116 -2.88 -8.96 19.73
CA ARG A 116 -2.33 -8.64 21.06
C ARG A 116 -0.94 -9.26 21.32
N THR A 117 -0.55 -10.28 20.56
CA THR A 117 0.77 -10.92 20.64
C THR A 117 1.82 -10.21 19.79
N GLY A 118 1.40 -9.26 18.95
CA GLY A 118 2.25 -8.54 18.01
C GLY A 118 2.40 -9.25 16.67
N LYS A 119 1.55 -10.25 16.37
CA LYS A 119 1.54 -10.94 15.08
C LYS A 119 0.70 -10.19 14.07
N LEU A 120 1.19 -10.15 12.83
CA LEU A 120 0.53 -9.46 11.74
C LEU A 120 -0.79 -10.15 11.41
N THR A 121 -1.90 -9.42 11.49
CA THR A 121 -3.24 -9.92 11.14
C THR A 121 -3.74 -9.37 9.83
N GLN A 122 -3.21 -8.23 9.39
CA GLN A 122 -3.52 -7.64 8.11
C GLN A 122 -2.39 -6.72 7.67
N ALA A 123 -2.11 -6.66 6.37
CA ALA A 123 -1.28 -5.61 5.79
C ALA A 123 -1.76 -5.26 4.39
N GLU A 124 -1.73 -3.98 4.05
CA GLU A 124 -2.05 -3.47 2.72
C GLU A 124 -0.83 -2.74 2.16
N PHE A 125 -0.33 -3.19 1.01
CA PHE A 125 0.83 -2.63 0.32
C PHE A 125 0.37 -1.94 -0.96
N ASN A 126 0.22 -0.62 -0.91
CA ASN A 126 -0.27 0.17 -2.03
C ASN A 126 0.84 0.45 -3.04
N LEU A 127 0.55 0.18 -4.32
CA LEU A 127 1.52 0.25 -5.40
C LEU A 127 1.62 1.68 -5.94
N ALA A 128 2.83 2.09 -6.34
CA ALA A 128 3.05 3.44 -6.86
C ALA A 128 2.51 3.67 -8.29
N GLN A 129 2.38 2.60 -9.09
CA GLN A 129 2.12 2.71 -10.52
C GLN A 129 0.64 2.59 -10.91
N CYS A 130 -0.20 2.11 -10.00
CA CYS A 130 -1.62 1.92 -10.24
C CYS A 130 -2.39 2.01 -8.92
N PRO A 131 -3.70 2.28 -8.95
CA PRO A 131 -4.56 2.24 -7.77
C PRO A 131 -4.86 0.80 -7.34
N CYS A 132 -3.79 0.04 -7.11
CA CYS A 132 -3.85 -1.35 -6.73
C CYS A 132 -3.02 -1.58 -5.45
N ALA A 133 -3.36 -2.64 -4.72
CA ALA A 133 -2.63 -3.04 -3.54
C ALA A 133 -2.51 -4.57 -3.44
N TYR A 134 -1.44 -5.03 -2.80
CA TYR A 134 -1.39 -6.39 -2.25
C TYR A 134 -1.91 -6.35 -0.81
N VAL A 135 -2.89 -7.18 -0.52
CA VAL A 135 -3.52 -7.28 0.80
C VAL A 135 -3.21 -8.64 1.40
N TYR A 136 -2.48 -8.66 2.50
CA TYR A 136 -2.40 -9.82 3.37
C TYR A 136 -3.57 -9.77 4.36
N SER A 137 -4.43 -10.79 4.33
CA SER A 137 -5.58 -10.94 5.21
C SER A 137 -5.90 -12.45 5.33
N PRO A 138 -5.24 -13.17 6.26
CA PRO A 138 -5.47 -14.60 6.43
C PRO A 138 -6.94 -14.89 6.74
N ALA A 139 -7.50 -15.88 6.04
CA ALA A 139 -8.91 -16.29 6.11
C ALA A 139 -9.93 -15.24 5.65
N TYR A 140 -9.56 -14.39 4.68
CA TYR A 140 -10.39 -13.36 4.03
C TYR A 140 -11.47 -12.73 4.90
N LYS A 141 -11.20 -11.52 5.37
CA LYS A 141 -12.27 -10.61 5.74
C LYS A 141 -12.35 -9.57 4.63
N GLU A 142 -13.47 -9.54 3.90
CA GLU A 142 -13.77 -8.42 3.02
C GLU A 142 -13.56 -7.14 3.82
N LEU A 143 -12.65 -6.28 3.36
CA LEU A 143 -12.55 -4.95 3.93
C LEU A 143 -13.84 -4.21 3.55
N ALA A 144 -14.47 -3.57 4.53
CA ALA A 144 -15.72 -2.88 4.31
C ALA A 144 -15.60 -1.96 3.08
N PRO A 145 -16.54 -2.00 2.12
CA PRO A 145 -16.49 -1.14 0.95
C PRO A 145 -16.37 0.31 1.41
N ASN A 146 -15.30 0.96 0.97
CA ASN A 146 -15.10 2.37 1.26
C ASN A 146 -16.20 3.13 0.51
N GLN A 147 -17.03 3.88 1.25
CA GLN A 147 -18.30 4.42 0.79
C GLN A 147 -18.19 5.07 -0.60
N GLY A 148 -18.71 4.39 -1.63
CA GLY A 148 -18.81 4.90 -3.00
C GLY A 148 -17.71 4.45 -3.97
N LYS A 149 -16.79 3.54 -3.61
CA LYS A 149 -15.81 2.97 -4.56
C LYS A 149 -16.01 1.49 -4.76
N GLU A 150 -16.10 1.06 -6.02
CA GLU A 150 -16.06 -0.35 -6.38
C GLU A 150 -14.62 -0.85 -6.18
N MET A 151 -14.45 -1.74 -5.21
CA MET A 151 -13.18 -2.41 -4.93
C MET A 151 -13.28 -3.84 -5.43
N GLU A 152 -12.41 -4.21 -6.36
CA GLU A 152 -12.30 -5.58 -6.85
C GLU A 152 -11.18 -6.30 -6.12
N TYR A 153 -11.52 -7.41 -5.46
CA TYR A 153 -10.56 -8.28 -4.80
C TYR A 153 -10.38 -9.58 -5.59
N THR A 154 -9.17 -9.84 -6.06
CA THR A 154 -8.80 -11.12 -6.67
C THR A 154 -7.93 -11.91 -5.70
N ALA A 155 -8.37 -13.11 -5.32
CA ALA A 155 -7.54 -13.99 -4.49
C ALA A 155 -6.25 -14.39 -5.23
N ILE A 156 -5.11 -14.23 -4.57
CA ILE A 156 -3.80 -14.73 -5.03
C ILE A 156 -3.59 -16.12 -4.42
N ASN A 157 -3.78 -16.26 -3.11
CA ASN A 157 -3.77 -17.53 -2.39
C ASN A 157 -4.69 -17.43 -1.16
N GLN A 158 -4.59 -18.36 -0.20
CA GLN A 158 -5.47 -18.40 0.98
C GLN A 158 -5.33 -17.17 1.90
N ASP A 159 -4.19 -16.47 1.84
CA ASP A 159 -3.82 -15.40 2.76
C ASP A 159 -3.65 -14.04 2.08
N TRP A 160 -3.57 -14.03 0.74
CA TRP A 160 -3.23 -12.85 -0.04
C TRP A 160 -4.26 -12.57 -1.14
N TYR A 161 -4.55 -11.28 -1.29
CA TYR A 161 -5.49 -10.74 -2.26
C TYR A 161 -4.84 -9.60 -3.03
N PHE A 162 -5.20 -9.47 -4.29
CA PHE A 162 -4.92 -8.31 -5.10
C PHE A 162 -6.16 -7.41 -5.07
N LEU A 163 -6.01 -6.19 -4.55
CA LEU A 163 -7.04 -5.18 -4.54
C LEU A 163 -6.84 -4.22 -5.70
N MET A 164 -7.93 -3.90 -6.40
CA MET A 164 -8.01 -2.80 -7.34
C MET A 164 -9.13 -1.85 -6.92
N SER A 165 -8.81 -0.57 -6.83
CA SER A 165 -9.83 0.48 -6.72
C SER A 165 -10.10 1.03 -8.11
N ASP A 166 -11.34 0.90 -8.57
CA ASP A 166 -11.81 1.76 -9.66
C ASP A 166 -11.93 3.19 -9.10
N TRP A 167 -11.50 4.19 -9.87
CA TRP A 167 -11.69 5.62 -9.53
C TRP A 167 -12.79 6.23 -10.39
N ASN A 168 -13.76 5.42 -10.83
CA ASN A 168 -14.98 5.88 -11.48
C ASN A 168 -15.93 6.58 -10.51
#